data_AF-A0A355H0Q6-F1
#
_entry.id   AF-A0A355H0Q6-F1
#
_cell.length_a   1.000
_cell.length_b   1.000
_cell.length_c   1.000
_cell.angle_alpha   90.00
_cell.angle_beta   90.00
_cell.angle_gamma   90.00
#
_symmetry.space_group_name_H-M   'P 1'
#
loop_
_entity.id
_entity.type
_entity.pdbx_description
1 polymer ?
#
loop_
_entity_poly.entity_id
_entity_poly.type
_entity_poly.pdbx_seq_one_letter_code
_entity_poly.pdbx_strand_id
1 'polypeptide(L)'
;MALHKFGGEGWIWVDIFKDQDGKPGDILHTTQMISLDDISGKPGYRWVDFKFGDKEKPVLMPGAYWIALGFSGMPIMNWFYTYGKPVGPVYGTRYKSVFAQDWSGALNYEFNYRVVGMTVK
;
A
#
# COMPACT_ATOMS: atom_id res chain seq x y z
N MET A 1 -7.63 -1.13 2.40
CA MET A 1 -7.37 0.23 1.86
C MET A 1 -8.61 0.75 1.16
N ALA A 2 -8.84 2.07 1.12
CA ALA A 2 -9.98 2.65 0.40
C ALA A 2 -9.62 2.91 -1.07
N LEU A 3 -10.11 2.08 -1.98
CA LEU A 3 -9.79 2.12 -3.41
C LEU A 3 -11.02 2.43 -4.25
N HIS A 4 -10.81 3.05 -5.41
CA HIS A 4 -11.81 3.23 -6.44
C HIS A 4 -11.25 2.78 -7.80
N LYS A 5 -11.85 1.75 -8.40
CA LYS A 5 -11.49 1.24 -9.74
C LYS A 5 -12.27 2.03 -10.80
N PHE A 6 -11.55 2.75 -11.66
CA PHE A 6 -12.13 3.42 -12.84
C PHE A 6 -12.11 2.50 -14.07
N GLY A 7 -11.19 1.54 -14.12
CA GLY A 7 -11.06 0.60 -15.23
C GLY A 7 -9.69 -0.10 -15.23
N GLY A 8 -9.30 -0.59 -16.41
CA GLY A 8 -8.03 -1.29 -16.58
C GLY A 8 -8.08 -2.76 -16.19
N GLU A 9 -6.92 -3.39 -16.29
CA GLU A 9 -6.71 -4.83 -16.10
C GLU A 9 -5.40 -5.11 -15.35
N GLY A 10 -5.28 -6.32 -14.83
CA GLY A 10 -4.07 -6.79 -14.14
C GLY A 10 -4.32 -7.07 -12.67
N TRP A 11 -3.26 -6.88 -11.87
CA TRP A 11 -3.24 -7.33 -10.47
C TRP A 11 -2.71 -6.22 -9.58
N ILE A 12 -3.17 -6.22 -8.32
CA ILE A 12 -2.63 -5.38 -7.26
C ILE A 12 -2.30 -6.19 -6.02
N TRP A 13 -1.33 -5.71 -5.25
CA TRP A 13 -0.94 -6.30 -3.99
C TRP A 13 -0.35 -5.22 -3.09
N VAL A 14 -0.08 -5.59 -1.85
CA VAL A 14 0.59 -4.73 -0.88
C VAL A 14 1.92 -5.34 -0.49
N ASP A 15 2.98 -4.54 -0.64
CA ASP A 15 4.31 -4.86 -0.13
C ASP A 15 4.56 -4.11 1.18
N ILE A 16 5.09 -4.83 2.17
CA ILE A 16 5.63 -4.27 3.40
C ILE A 16 7.14 -4.21 3.27
N PHE A 17 7.70 -3.02 3.43
CA PHE A 17 9.15 -2.80 3.44
C PHE A 17 9.63 -2.46 4.84
N LYS A 18 10.86 -2.85 5.15
CA LYS A 18 11.58 -2.26 6.29
C LYS A 18 11.87 -0.79 5.99
N ASP A 19 11.90 0.04 7.03
CA ASP A 19 12.48 1.36 6.90
C ASP A 19 14.00 1.26 6.69
N GLN A 20 14.50 2.11 5.79
CA GLN A 20 15.91 2.35 5.55
C GLN A 20 16.11 3.87 5.43
N ASP A 21 16.51 4.49 6.54
CA ASP A 21 16.80 5.92 6.64
C ASP A 21 15.63 6.82 6.18
N GLY A 22 14.40 6.48 6.59
CA GLY A 22 13.20 7.24 6.24
C GLY A 22 12.73 7.02 4.80
N LYS A 23 13.10 5.90 4.19
CA LYS A 23 12.64 5.43 2.89
C LYS A 23 12.36 3.91 2.93
N PRO A 24 11.51 3.38 2.03
CA PRO A 24 11.35 1.93 1.90
C PRO A 24 12.65 1.27 1.42
N GLY A 25 13.15 0.30 2.19
CA GLY A 25 14.33 -0.50 1.89
C GLY A 25 13.99 -1.84 1.22
N ASP A 26 14.36 -2.95 1.86
CA ASP A 26 14.02 -4.31 1.39
C ASP A 26 12.56 -4.68 1.70
N ILE A 27 11.96 -5.46 0.81
CA ILE A 27 10.64 -6.07 1.03
C ILE A 27 10.78 -7.12 2.14
N LEU A 28 9.90 -7.05 3.13
CA LEU A 28 9.77 -8.04 4.20
C LEU A 28 8.66 -9.04 3.88
N HIS A 29 7.51 -8.55 3.44
CA HIS A 29 6.33 -9.36 3.16
C HIS A 29 5.53 -8.79 2.00
N THR A 30 4.85 -9.66 1.28
CA THR A 30 3.95 -9.32 0.18
C THR A 30 2.62 -10.00 0.43
N THR A 31 1.51 -9.27 0.30
CA THR A 31 0.18 -9.87 0.41
C THR A 31 -0.15 -10.72 -0.80
N GLN A 32 -1.21 -11.50 -0.71
CA GLN A 32 -1.83 -12.11 -1.89
C GLN A 32 -2.17 -11.04 -2.94
N MET A 33 -2.01 -11.41 -4.20
CA MET A 33 -2.43 -10.59 -5.33
C MET A 33 -3.94 -10.66 -5.50
N ILE A 34 -4.54 -9.52 -5.84
CA ILE A 34 -5.97 -9.38 -6.12
C ILE A 34 -6.12 -9.00 -7.58
N SER A 35 -6.93 -9.74 -8.33
CA SER A 35 -7.25 -9.37 -9.71
C SER A 35 -8.07 -8.10 -9.70
N LEU A 36 -7.83 -7.20 -10.65
CA LEU A 36 -8.69 -6.03 -10.84
C LEU A 36 -10.14 -6.43 -11.11
N ASP A 37 -10.40 -7.61 -11.69
CA ASP A 37 -11.75 -8.11 -11.97
C ASP A 37 -12.52 -8.45 -10.70
N ASP A 38 -11.83 -8.77 -9.61
CA ASP A 38 -12.42 -9.05 -8.31
C ASP A 38 -12.77 -7.77 -7.54
N ILE A 39 -12.30 -6.60 -8.02
CA ILE A 39 -12.57 -5.30 -7.41
C ILE A 39 -13.80 -4.67 -8.05
N SER A 40 -14.74 -4.26 -7.21
CA SER A 40 -15.97 -3.62 -7.68
C SER A 40 -15.69 -2.33 -8.45
N GLY A 41 -16.15 -2.26 -9.70
CA GLY A 41 -16.15 -1.04 -10.53
C GLY A 41 -17.33 -0.10 -10.28
N LYS A 42 -18.07 -0.27 -9.18
CA LYS A 42 -19.17 0.65 -8.84
C LYS A 42 -18.61 2.03 -8.44
N PRO A 43 -19.34 3.13 -8.71
CA PRO A 43 -18.97 4.47 -8.26
C PRO A 43 -18.66 4.55 -6.75
N GLY A 44 -17.66 5.36 -6.39
CA GLY A 44 -17.27 5.65 -5.01
C GLY A 44 -16.15 4.75 -4.44
N TYR A 45 -15.48 5.23 -3.41
CA TYR A 45 -14.40 4.49 -2.75
C TYR A 45 -14.94 3.35 -1.90
N ARG A 46 -14.28 2.19 -1.98
CA ARG A 46 -14.61 1.02 -1.17
C ARG A 46 -13.40 0.43 -0.51
N TRP A 47 -13.63 -0.18 0.65
CA TRP A 47 -12.60 -0.94 1.34
C TRP A 47 -12.28 -2.22 0.56
N VAL A 48 -11.02 -2.34 0.16
CA VAL A 48 -10.41 -3.56 -0.36
C VAL A 48 -9.45 -4.10 0.69
N ASP A 49 -9.67 -5.35 1.10
CA ASP A 49 -8.85 -6.00 2.12
C ASP A 49 -7.71 -6.79 1.44
N PHE A 50 -6.47 -6.47 1.80
CA PHE A 50 -5.28 -7.21 1.39
C PHE A 50 -4.86 -8.13 2.53
N LYS A 51 -4.58 -9.39 2.22
CA LYS A 51 -4.30 -10.43 3.21
C LYS A 51 -3.04 -11.20 2.81
N PHE A 52 -2.28 -11.62 3.81
CA PHE A 52 -1.21 -12.60 3.61
C PHE A 52 -1.80 -13.98 3.35
N GLY A 53 -1.03 -14.88 2.74
CA GLY A 53 -1.50 -16.25 2.55
C GLY A 53 -1.80 -16.93 3.89
N ASP A 54 -2.71 -17.90 3.93
CA ASP A 54 -3.16 -18.51 5.20
C ASP A 54 -2.03 -19.12 6.06
N LYS A 55 -0.93 -19.53 5.41
CA LYS A 55 0.27 -20.06 6.07
C LYS A 55 1.25 -18.98 6.51
N GLU A 56 1.07 -17.74 6.04
CA GLU A 56 1.89 -16.59 6.37
C GLU A 56 1.26 -15.80 7.53
N LYS A 57 1.98 -15.76 8.65
CA LYS A 57 1.63 -14.95 9.81
C LYS A 57 2.80 -14.01 10.08
N PRO A 58 2.95 -12.94 9.29
CA PRO A 58 4.08 -12.05 9.44
C PRO A 58 4.08 -11.43 10.85
N VAL A 59 5.22 -11.52 11.52
CA VAL A 59 5.47 -10.88 12.81
C VAL A 59 6.42 -9.74 12.56
N LEU A 60 5.94 -8.52 12.81
CA LEU A 60 6.75 -7.31 12.74
C LEU A 60 7.28 -6.99 14.12
N MET A 61 8.59 -6.82 14.23
CA MET A 61 9.21 -6.29 15.45
C MET A 61 8.80 -4.81 15.64
N PRO A 62 8.91 -4.25 16.85
CA PRO A 62 8.71 -2.82 17.04
C PRO A 62 9.64 -2.02 16.13
N GLY A 63 9.10 -1.08 15.34
CA GLY A 63 9.87 -0.30 14.37
C GLY A 63 9.01 0.48 13.38
N ALA A 64 9.69 1.10 12.40
CA ALA A 64 9.06 1.80 11.29
C ALA A 64 9.02 0.91 10.04
N TYR A 65 7.90 0.99 9.31
CA TYR A 65 7.63 0.18 8.13
C TYR A 65 6.93 1.00 7.07
N TRP A 66 7.09 0.59 5.82
CA TRP A 66 6.39 1.19 4.69
C TRP A 66 5.42 0.20 4.07
N ILE A 67 4.27 0.72 3.63
CA ILE A 67 3.26 -0.02 2.91
C ILE A 67 3.21 0.59 1.51
N ALA A 68 3.48 -0.22 0.49
CA ALA A 68 3.34 0.20 -0.91
C ALA A 68 2.25 -0.61 -1.61
N LEU A 69 1.46 0.08 -2.42
CA LEU A 69 0.51 -0.56 -3.33
C LEU A 69 1.26 -0.90 -4.62
N GLY A 70 1.56 -2.19 -4.80
CA GLY A 70 2.18 -2.73 -6.01
C GLY A 70 1.13 -3.07 -7.07
N PHE A 71 1.55 -3.09 -8.34
CA PHE A 71 0.67 -3.45 -9.43
C PHE A 71 1.40 -4.07 -10.63
N SER A 72 0.64 -4.81 -11.44
CA SER A 72 1.03 -5.28 -12.77
C SER A 72 -0.09 -5.06 -13.78
N GLY A 73 0.24 -5.02 -15.08
CA GLY A 73 -0.71 -4.69 -16.13
C GLY A 73 -0.98 -3.18 -16.21
N MET A 74 -2.24 -2.80 -16.40
CA MET A 74 -2.66 -1.42 -16.62
C MET A 74 -3.83 -1.05 -15.70
N PRO A 75 -3.62 -1.00 -14.38
CA PRO A 75 -4.69 -0.63 -13.46
C PRO A 75 -5.03 0.86 -13.58
N ILE A 76 -6.32 1.17 -13.68
CA ILE A 76 -6.80 2.55 -13.60
C ILE A 76 -7.61 2.67 -12.30
N MET A 77 -6.95 3.08 -11.22
CA MET A 77 -7.56 3.19 -9.91
C MET A 77 -6.96 4.32 -9.09
N ASN A 78 -7.69 4.76 -8.06
CA ASN A 78 -7.17 5.67 -7.05
C ASN A 78 -7.24 5.05 -5.65
N TRP A 79 -6.16 5.21 -4.89
CA TRP A 79 -6.16 5.01 -3.45
C TRP A 79 -6.53 6.34 -2.80
N PHE A 80 -7.65 6.38 -2.09
CA PHE A 80 -8.12 7.60 -1.45
C PHE A 80 -7.05 8.24 -0.56
N TYR A 81 -6.78 9.52 -0.79
CA TYR A 81 -5.87 10.34 -0.01
C TYR A 81 -6.46 11.72 0.25
N THR A 82 -5.94 12.38 1.28
CA THR A 82 -6.22 13.79 1.58
C THR A 82 -4.95 14.62 1.45
N TYR A 83 -5.12 15.92 1.16
CA TYR A 83 -4.02 16.88 1.12
C TYR A 83 -3.65 17.32 2.54
N GLY A 84 -2.34 17.39 2.78
CA GLY A 84 -1.80 17.64 4.11
C GLY A 84 -1.70 16.34 4.91
N LYS A 85 -0.61 16.23 5.68
CA LYS A 85 -0.47 15.22 6.73
C LYS A 85 -0.88 15.88 8.05
N PRO A 86 -2.10 15.68 8.56
CA PRO A 86 -2.48 16.21 9.87
C PRO A 86 -1.68 15.54 11.00
N VAL A 87 -1.18 14.32 10.75
CA VAL A 87 -0.39 13.51 11.69
C VAL A 87 0.73 12.78 10.96
N GLY A 88 1.83 12.48 11.67
CA GLY A 88 2.96 11.72 11.15
C GLY A 88 4.11 12.58 10.60
N PRO A 89 5.27 11.96 10.32
CA PRO A 89 6.45 12.67 9.84
C PRO A 89 6.25 13.21 8.41
N VAL A 90 6.89 14.35 8.12
CA VAL A 90 6.86 15.01 6.79
C VAL A 90 7.28 14.06 5.68
N TYR A 91 8.22 13.16 5.96
CA TYR A 91 8.70 12.16 5.00
C TYR A 91 7.79 10.94 4.86
N GLY A 92 6.69 10.83 5.61
CA GLY A 92 5.85 9.63 5.75
C GLY A 92 5.05 9.21 4.51
N THR A 93 5.27 9.82 3.35
CA THR A 93 4.73 9.37 2.07
C THR A 93 5.80 9.46 0.99
N ARG A 94 6.03 8.34 0.31
CA ARG A 94 6.99 8.22 -0.79
C ARG A 94 6.27 7.68 -2.02
N TYR A 95 6.79 7.99 -3.21
CA TYR A 95 6.38 7.34 -4.44
C TYR A 95 7.60 6.92 -5.24
N LYS A 96 7.42 5.92 -6.10
CA LYS A 96 8.44 5.41 -6.99
C LYS A 96 7.76 5.02 -8.30
N SER A 97 8.20 5.58 -9.42
CA SER A 97 7.75 5.13 -10.74
C SER A 97 8.38 3.77 -11.06
N VAL A 98 7.76 3.01 -11.97
CA VAL A 98 8.22 1.67 -12.36
C VAL A 98 9.70 1.66 -12.80
N PHE A 99 10.17 2.74 -13.42
CA PHE A 99 11.55 2.87 -13.90
C PHE A 99 12.52 3.56 -12.92
N ALA A 100 12.03 4.05 -11.78
CA ALA A 100 12.90 4.69 -10.80
C ALA A 100 13.66 3.64 -10.00
N GLN A 101 14.94 3.86 -9.72
CA GLN A 101 15.71 3.02 -8.80
C GLN A 101 15.43 3.40 -7.34
N ASP A 102 15.24 4.70 -7.07
CA ASP A 102 15.04 5.26 -5.74
C ASP A 102 13.61 5.78 -5.50
N TRP A 103 13.24 5.80 -4.22
CA TRP A 103 12.01 6.42 -3.74
C TRP A 103 12.14 7.94 -3.71
N SER A 104 11.17 8.61 -4.32
CA SER A 104 11.02 10.06 -4.31
C SER A 104 10.06 10.50 -3.21
N GLY A 105 10.24 11.73 -2.71
CA GLY A 105 9.31 12.34 -1.76
C GLY A 105 8.01 12.70 -2.47
N ALA A 106 6.88 12.20 -1.96
CA ALA A 106 5.59 12.69 -2.41
C ALA A 106 5.30 14.07 -1.80
N LEU A 107 4.41 14.83 -2.43
CA LEU A 107 3.65 15.89 -1.73
C LEU A 107 3.05 15.31 -0.43
N ASN A 108 2.80 16.16 0.57
CA ASN A 108 2.24 15.76 1.87
C ASN A 108 0.82 15.16 1.71
N TYR A 109 0.71 13.93 1.23
CA TYR A 109 -0.52 13.18 1.06
C TYR A 109 -0.69 12.19 2.20
N GLU A 110 -1.90 12.10 2.72
CA GLU A 110 -2.28 11.10 3.72
C GLU A 110 -3.25 10.10 3.11
N PHE A 111 -2.75 8.90 2.85
CA PHE A 111 -3.50 7.80 2.23
C PHE A 111 -4.35 7.05 3.26
N ASN A 112 -5.57 6.67 2.89
CA ASN A 112 -6.49 6.02 3.82
C ASN A 112 -6.31 4.49 3.86
N TYR A 113 -5.88 3.99 5.01
CA TYR A 113 -5.74 2.56 5.28
C TYR A 113 -6.09 2.23 6.72
N ARG A 114 -6.30 0.95 6.97
CA ARG A 114 -6.43 0.35 8.29
C ARG A 114 -5.57 -0.90 8.30
N VAL A 115 -4.91 -1.16 9.43
CA VAL A 115 -4.16 -2.40 9.66
C VAL A 115 -4.88 -3.16 10.76
N VAL A 116 -5.07 -4.46 10.53
CA VAL A 116 -5.61 -5.38 11.54
C VAL A 116 -4.52 -6.41 11.82
N GLY A 117 -4.19 -6.60 13.09
CA GLY A 117 -3.19 -7.54 13.53
C GLY A 117 -3.42 -7.95 14.97
N MET A 118 -2.68 -8.98 15.41
CA MET A 118 -2.63 -9.41 16.79
C MET A 118 -1.28 -9.01 17.37
N THR A 119 -1.26 -8.46 18.58
CA THR A 119 -0.01 -8.21 19.31
C THR A 119 0.50 -9.53 19.87
N VAL A 120 1.80 -9.81 19.73
CA VAL A 120 2.44 -10.86 20.54
C VAL A 120 2.40 -10.41 22.01
N LYS A 121 2.04 -11.32 22.92
CA LYS A 121 2.06 -11.07 24.36
C LYS A 121 3.49 -10.99 24.87
#